data_AF-A0AAW8W919-F1
#
_entry.id   AF-A0AAW8W919-F1
#
_cell.length_a   1.000
_cell.length_b   1.000
_cell.length_c   1.000
_cell.angle_alpha   90.00
_cell.angle_beta   90.00
_cell.angle_gamma   90.00
#
_symmetry.space_group_name_H-M   'P 1'
#
loop_
_entity.id
_entity.type
_entity.pdbx_description
1 polymer ?
#
loop_
_entity_poly.entity_id
_entity_poly.type
_entity_poly.pdbx_seq_one_letter_code
_entity_poly.pdbx_strand_id
1 'polypeptide(L)'
;MRLLDLSGQQFGRLTVIKRDGTAKNGNATWLCKCSCGQLVTVDSYRLRHGITVSCGCYRRDISKARLTKDPRTRKQIGNATNLPLVDGSNVAARTKLSSRNISGVIGVSFDKRSGKWAARLFYHGHYLLNQTFSDFYDAVDARKAAEQQLAKTQGATINASAEGE
;
A
#
# COMPACT_ATOMS: atom_id res chain seq x y z
N MET A 1 18.43 40.60 -10.60
CA MET A 1 17.04 40.09 -10.74
C MET A 1 16.28 40.39 -9.46
N ARG A 2 15.10 41.03 -9.54
CA ARG A 2 14.25 41.24 -8.36
C ARG A 2 13.69 39.89 -7.89
N LEU A 3 13.89 39.57 -6.61
CA LEU A 3 13.26 38.43 -5.98
C LEU A 3 11.77 38.76 -5.85
N LEU A 4 10.90 38.03 -6.55
CA LEU A 4 9.45 38.18 -6.39
C LEU A 4 9.05 37.41 -5.13
N ASP A 5 8.56 38.10 -4.10
CA ASP A 5 8.03 37.45 -2.92
C ASP A 5 6.65 36.86 -3.23
N LEU A 6 6.52 35.54 -3.06
CA LEU A 6 5.27 34.81 -3.29
C LEU A 6 4.58 34.44 -1.96
N SER A 7 5.12 34.87 -0.82
CA SER A 7 4.55 34.58 0.52
C SER A 7 3.09 35.00 0.62
N GLY A 8 2.25 34.12 1.16
CA GLY A 8 0.81 34.37 1.33
C GLY A 8 -0.03 34.22 0.06
N GLN A 9 0.59 34.05 -1.13
CA GLN A 9 -0.17 33.87 -2.37
C GLN A 9 -0.72 32.45 -2.51
N GLN A 10 -1.87 32.34 -3.18
CA GLN A 10 -2.53 31.07 -3.46
C GLN A 10 -2.41 30.71 -4.94
N PHE A 11 -1.88 29.51 -5.21
CA PHE A 11 -1.76 28.92 -6.54
C PHE A 11 -2.61 27.65 -6.59
N GLY A 12 -3.83 27.76 -7.09
CA GLY A 12 -4.80 26.67 -7.08
C GLY A 12 -5.13 26.21 -5.66
N ARG A 13 -4.69 25.01 -5.29
CA ARG A 13 -4.86 24.44 -3.94
C ARG A 13 -3.65 24.65 -3.03
N LEU A 14 -2.62 25.35 -3.47
CA LEU A 14 -1.39 25.60 -2.72
C LEU A 14 -1.38 27.03 -2.19
N THR A 15 -1.19 27.19 -0.89
CA THR A 15 -0.95 28.48 -0.24
C THR A 15 0.52 28.56 0.14
N VAL A 16 1.23 29.57 -0.36
CA VAL A 16 2.65 29.77 -0.05
C VAL A 16 2.80 30.25 1.38
N ILE A 17 3.58 29.53 2.18
CA ILE A 17 3.87 29.89 3.57
C ILE A 17 5.14 30.75 3.64
N LYS A 18 6.24 30.23 3.12
CA LYS A 18 7.56 30.86 3.22
C LYS A 18 8.51 30.35 2.15
N ARG A 19 9.60 31.09 1.94
CA ARG A 19 10.72 30.63 1.12
C ARG A 19 11.43 29.44 1.78
N ASP A 20 11.80 28.46 0.96
CA ASP A 20 12.39 27.18 1.38
C ASP A 20 13.68 26.88 0.58
N GLY A 21 14.46 27.93 0.32
CA GLY A 21 15.77 27.85 -0.33
C GLY A 21 15.79 28.18 -1.83
N THR A 22 16.68 27.49 -2.52
CA THR A 22 16.96 27.64 -3.96
C THR A 22 17.12 26.25 -4.56
N ALA A 23 16.41 25.99 -5.66
CA ALA A 23 16.52 24.74 -6.40
C ALA A 23 17.82 24.67 -7.21
N LYS A 24 18.18 23.46 -7.68
CA LYS A 24 19.39 23.23 -8.49
C LYS A 24 19.46 24.06 -9.78
N ASN A 25 18.31 24.51 -10.28
CA ASN A 25 18.18 25.36 -11.45
C ASN A 25 18.34 26.87 -11.14
N GLY A 26 18.66 27.24 -9.89
CA GLY A 26 18.83 28.62 -9.46
C GLY A 26 17.54 29.35 -9.09
N ASN A 27 16.36 28.71 -9.24
CA ASN A 27 15.09 29.33 -8.88
C ASN A 27 14.84 29.27 -7.38
N ALA A 28 14.18 30.28 -6.82
CA ALA A 28 13.73 30.23 -5.43
C ALA A 28 12.66 29.14 -5.25
N THR A 29 12.76 28.39 -4.16
CA THR A 29 11.77 27.39 -3.75
C THR A 29 10.91 27.93 -2.62
N TRP A 30 9.67 27.48 -2.59
CA TRP A 30 8.66 27.94 -1.65
C TRP A 30 7.99 26.74 -0.97
N LEU A 31 7.90 26.80 0.34
CA LEU A 31 7.11 25.86 1.13
C LEU A 31 5.64 26.26 1.03
N CYS A 32 4.84 25.38 0.44
CA CYS A 32 3.42 25.58 0.25
C CYS A 32 2.60 24.60 1.10
N LYS A 33 1.53 25.09 1.71
CA LYS A 33 0.49 24.26 2.32
C LYS A 33 -0.60 23.98 1.31
N CYS A 34 -0.86 22.72 1.04
CA CYS A 34 -1.98 22.35 0.20
C CYS A 34 -3.29 22.29 1.00
N SER A 35 -4.43 22.51 0.35
CA SER A 35 -5.76 22.29 0.95
C SER A 35 -5.97 20.84 1.41
N CYS A 36 -5.17 19.89 0.90
CA CYS A 36 -5.10 18.49 1.37
C CYS A 36 -4.45 18.34 2.76
N GLY A 37 -3.88 19.42 3.33
CA GLY A 37 -3.10 19.42 4.57
C GLY A 37 -1.61 19.13 4.39
N GLN A 38 -1.20 18.57 3.25
CA GLN A 38 0.20 18.24 2.98
C GLN A 38 1.04 19.49 2.65
N LEU A 39 2.22 19.57 3.24
CA LEU A 39 3.24 20.56 2.91
C LEU A 39 4.09 20.06 1.73
N VAL A 40 4.35 20.95 0.76
CA VAL A 40 5.16 20.64 -0.42
C VAL A 40 6.06 21.82 -0.77
N THR A 41 7.30 21.53 -1.11
CA THR A 41 8.26 22.53 -1.61
C THR A 41 8.17 22.60 -3.13
N VAL A 42 7.94 23.81 -3.67
CA VAL A 42 7.73 24.02 -5.10
C VAL A 42 8.58 25.17 -5.62
N ASP A 43 9.10 25.02 -6.83
CA ASP A 43 9.82 26.07 -7.58
C ASP A 43 8.88 27.26 -7.91
N SER A 44 9.38 28.49 -7.71
CA SER A 44 8.76 29.77 -8.12
C SER A 44 8.21 29.76 -9.54
N TYR A 45 8.96 29.27 -10.52
CA TYR A 45 8.57 29.14 -11.91
C TYR A 45 7.31 28.26 -12.04
N ARG A 46 7.28 27.10 -11.37
CA ARG A 46 6.15 26.16 -11.45
C ARG A 46 4.90 26.70 -10.80
N LEU A 47 5.04 27.49 -9.73
CA LEU A 47 3.92 28.20 -9.10
C LEU A 47 3.37 29.28 -10.03
N ARG A 48 4.23 30.19 -10.52
CA ARG A 48 3.81 31.32 -11.37
C ARG A 48 3.20 30.91 -12.69
N HIS A 49 3.71 29.86 -13.33
CA HIS A 49 3.17 29.34 -14.59
C HIS A 49 2.02 28.36 -14.42
N GLY A 50 1.51 28.15 -13.19
CA GLY A 50 0.37 27.27 -12.94
C GLY A 50 0.65 25.79 -13.24
N ILE A 51 1.92 25.37 -13.32
CA ILE A 51 2.32 23.98 -13.58
C ILE A 51 2.01 23.12 -12.35
N THR A 52 2.25 23.66 -11.16
CA THR A 52 2.02 22.96 -9.89
C THR A 52 0.91 23.66 -9.12
N VAL A 53 -0.28 23.05 -9.13
CA VAL A 53 -1.51 23.59 -8.51
C VAL A 53 -1.96 22.85 -7.25
N SER A 54 -1.29 21.74 -6.88
CA SER A 54 -1.62 20.94 -5.69
C SER A 54 -0.46 20.03 -5.26
N CYS A 55 -0.58 19.41 -4.08
CA CYS A 55 0.28 18.34 -3.56
C CYS A 55 0.23 17.03 -4.40
N GLY A 56 -0.45 17.03 -5.55
CA GLY A 56 -0.85 15.85 -6.31
C GLY A 56 -2.25 15.33 -5.95
N CYS A 57 -2.85 15.82 -4.86
CA CYS A 57 -4.20 15.42 -4.43
C CYS A 57 -5.27 15.68 -5.50
N TYR A 58 -5.18 16.80 -6.22
CA TYR A 58 -6.18 17.17 -7.22
C TYR A 58 -6.35 16.09 -8.29
N ARG A 59 -5.23 15.54 -8.80
CA ARG A 59 -5.24 14.44 -9.77
C ARG A 59 -5.80 13.15 -9.16
N ARG A 60 -5.48 12.86 -7.89
CA ARG A 60 -6.02 11.69 -7.18
C ARG A 60 -7.53 11.80 -7.01
N ASP A 61 -8.05 12.97 -6.61
CA ASP A 61 -9.48 13.21 -6.42
C ASP A 61 -10.24 13.03 -7.73
N ILE A 62 -9.74 13.60 -8.82
CA ILE A 62 -10.33 13.43 -10.16
C ILE A 62 -10.32 11.96 -10.58
N SER A 63 -9.18 11.28 -10.43
CA SER A 63 -9.05 9.86 -10.77
C SER A 63 -10.05 9.01 -9.98
N LYS A 64 -10.15 9.24 -8.67
CA LYS A 64 -11.11 8.58 -7.78
C LYS A 64 -12.55 8.82 -8.26
N ALA A 65 -12.92 10.08 -8.53
CA ALA A 65 -14.26 10.42 -9.01
C ALA A 65 -14.59 9.78 -10.37
N ARG A 66 -13.62 9.68 -11.28
CA ARG A 66 -13.78 8.98 -12.57
C ARG A 66 -14.00 7.49 -12.38
N LEU A 67 -13.18 6.83 -11.55
CA LEU A 67 -13.32 5.40 -11.25
C LEU A 67 -14.69 5.07 -10.67
N THR A 68 -15.21 5.90 -9.76
CA THR A 68 -16.54 5.68 -9.18
C THR A 68 -17.70 5.83 -10.17
N LYS A 69 -17.50 6.61 -11.24
CA LYS A 69 -18.52 6.85 -12.27
C LYS A 69 -18.45 5.84 -13.42
N ASP A 70 -17.30 5.20 -13.63
CA ASP A 70 -17.12 4.23 -14.71
C ASP A 70 -17.93 2.94 -14.44
N PRO A 71 -18.91 2.59 -15.30
CA PRO A 71 -19.73 1.40 -15.11
C PRO A 71 -18.92 0.09 -15.17
N ARG A 72 -17.81 0.05 -15.93
CA ARG A 72 -16.95 -1.14 -15.99
C ARG A 72 -16.29 -1.40 -14.66
N THR A 73 -15.67 -0.37 -14.09
CA THR A 73 -15.06 -0.42 -12.76
C THR A 73 -16.10 -0.79 -11.69
N ARG A 74 -17.29 -0.17 -11.72
CA ARG A 74 -18.36 -0.47 -10.75
C ARG A 74 -18.84 -1.92 -10.80
N LYS A 75 -18.91 -2.54 -11.98
CA LYS A 75 -19.26 -3.97 -12.13
C LYS A 75 -18.23 -4.90 -11.49
N GLN A 76 -16.97 -4.47 -11.39
CA GLN A 76 -15.86 -5.31 -10.89
C GLN A 76 -15.53 -5.07 -9.41
N ILE A 77 -15.90 -3.91 -8.85
CA ILE A 77 -15.71 -3.61 -7.42
C ILE A 77 -16.48 -4.63 -6.58
N GLY A 78 -15.75 -5.33 -5.70
CA GLY A 78 -16.34 -6.32 -4.79
C GLY A 78 -16.78 -7.63 -5.45
N ASN A 79 -16.50 -7.84 -6.74
CA ASN A 79 -16.83 -9.09 -7.40
C ASN A 79 -15.93 -10.22 -6.88
N ALA A 80 -16.54 -11.16 -6.13
CA ALA A 80 -15.85 -12.30 -5.54
C ALA A 80 -15.17 -13.20 -6.58
N THR A 81 -15.66 -13.24 -7.84
CA THR A 81 -15.03 -14.04 -8.89
C THR A 81 -13.64 -13.52 -9.29
N ASN A 82 -13.32 -12.25 -9.01
CA ASN A 82 -12.00 -11.68 -9.25
C ASN A 82 -10.99 -11.99 -8.14
N LEU A 83 -11.48 -12.45 -6.98
CA LEU A 83 -10.64 -13.02 -5.94
C LEU A 83 -10.68 -14.54 -6.16
N PRO A 84 -9.62 -15.17 -6.72
CA PRO A 84 -9.60 -16.62 -6.91
C PRO A 84 -9.47 -17.31 -5.54
N LEU A 85 -10.59 -17.34 -4.82
CA LEU A 85 -10.78 -17.98 -3.54
C LEU A 85 -11.28 -19.38 -3.83
N VAL A 86 -10.48 -20.37 -3.47
CA VAL A 86 -10.93 -21.77 -3.40
C VAL A 86 -11.21 -22.02 -1.92
N ASP A 87 -12.45 -22.38 -1.60
CA ASP A 87 -12.92 -22.56 -0.22
C ASP A 87 -12.57 -21.36 0.67
N GLY A 88 -12.87 -20.13 0.26
CA GLY A 88 -12.57 -18.94 1.08
C GLY A 88 -11.07 -18.66 1.32
N SER A 89 -10.18 -19.36 0.61
CA SER A 89 -8.72 -19.21 0.68
C SER A 89 -8.14 -18.74 -0.65
N ASN A 90 -7.34 -17.68 -0.61
CA ASN A 90 -6.63 -17.20 -1.81
C ASN A 90 -5.41 -18.10 -2.07
N VAL A 91 -5.60 -19.12 -2.93
CA VAL A 91 -4.56 -20.11 -3.26
C VAL A 91 -3.36 -19.44 -3.92
N ALA A 92 -3.59 -18.48 -4.82
CA ALA A 92 -2.51 -17.76 -5.49
C ALA A 92 -1.59 -17.03 -4.51
N ALA A 93 -2.14 -16.41 -3.46
CA ALA A 93 -1.36 -15.76 -2.42
C ALA A 93 -0.54 -16.72 -1.55
N ARG A 94 -0.89 -18.02 -1.53
CA ARG A 94 -0.17 -19.07 -0.80
C ARG A 94 0.86 -19.79 -1.66
N THR A 95 0.63 -19.89 -2.97
CA THR A 95 1.45 -20.70 -3.88
C THR A 95 2.40 -19.87 -4.73
N LYS A 96 2.05 -18.63 -5.07
CA LYS A 96 2.87 -17.79 -5.97
C LYS A 96 3.68 -16.79 -5.17
N LEU A 97 5.01 -16.92 -5.24
CA LEU A 97 5.93 -15.94 -4.70
C LEU A 97 5.84 -14.63 -5.51
N SER A 98 5.59 -13.51 -4.84
CA SER A 98 5.58 -12.20 -5.49
C SER A 98 7.01 -11.74 -5.78
N SER A 99 7.23 -11.05 -6.90
CA SER A 99 8.51 -10.38 -7.21
C SER A 99 8.94 -9.33 -6.17
N ARG A 100 7.98 -8.81 -5.38
CA ARG A 100 8.24 -7.89 -4.27
C ARG A 100 8.67 -8.61 -2.99
N ASN A 101 8.63 -9.93 -2.96
CA ASN A 101 9.07 -10.70 -1.80
C ASN A 101 10.60 -10.75 -1.76
N ILE A 102 11.17 -10.07 -0.76
CA ILE A 102 12.62 -9.98 -0.54
C ILE A 102 13.13 -11.15 0.31
N SER A 103 12.28 -11.75 1.15
CA SER A 103 12.64 -12.81 2.09
C SER A 103 12.74 -14.19 1.45
N GLY A 104 12.21 -14.36 0.24
CA GLY A 104 12.13 -15.64 -0.47
C GLY A 104 11.04 -16.58 0.05
N VAL A 105 10.42 -16.28 1.20
CA VAL A 105 9.42 -17.15 1.84
C VAL A 105 8.07 -16.44 1.90
N ILE A 106 7.02 -17.10 1.41
CA ILE A 106 5.66 -16.55 1.37
C ILE A 106 5.14 -16.34 2.79
N GLY A 107 4.66 -15.14 3.08
CA GLY A 107 4.11 -14.80 4.40
C GLY A 107 5.14 -14.48 5.48
N VAL A 108 6.45 -14.47 5.15
CA VAL A 108 7.52 -14.02 6.05
C VAL A 108 8.08 -12.71 5.52
N SER A 109 8.11 -11.66 6.34
CA SER A 109 8.59 -10.34 5.94
C SER A 109 9.35 -9.64 7.06
N PHE A 110 10.42 -8.93 6.73
CA PHE A 110 11.16 -8.10 7.68
C PHE A 110 10.54 -6.71 7.84
N ASP A 111 10.27 -6.30 9.07
CA ASP A 111 9.87 -4.92 9.39
C ASP A 111 11.09 -4.07 9.78
N LYS A 112 11.44 -3.12 8.92
CA LYS A 112 12.59 -2.21 9.12
C LYS A 112 12.42 -1.28 10.32
N ARG A 113 11.19 -1.00 10.76
CA ARG A 113 10.94 -0.08 11.87
C ARG A 113 11.18 -0.75 13.22
N SER A 114 10.70 -1.99 13.38
CA SER A 114 10.89 -2.77 14.61
C SER A 114 12.13 -3.64 14.61
N GLY A 115 12.75 -3.87 13.45
CA GLY A 115 13.91 -4.75 13.30
C GLY A 115 13.58 -6.23 13.47
N LYS A 116 12.30 -6.63 13.32
CA LYS A 116 11.80 -7.98 13.58
C LYS A 116 11.25 -8.63 12.32
N TRP A 117 11.31 -9.96 12.29
CA TRP A 117 10.69 -10.79 11.25
C TRP A 117 9.25 -11.09 11.61
N ALA A 118 8.30 -10.81 10.72
CA ALA A 118 6.90 -11.15 10.91
C ALA A 118 6.53 -12.35 10.05
N ALA A 119 6.01 -13.40 10.67
CA ALA A 119 5.44 -14.56 9.99
C ALA A 119 3.92 -14.54 10.10
N ARG A 120 3.24 -14.65 8.95
CA ARG A 120 1.77 -14.58 8.86
C ARG A 120 1.22 -15.68 7.98
N LEU A 121 0.14 -16.33 8.39
CA LEU A 121 -0.64 -17.28 7.61
C LEU A 121 -2.12 -16.99 7.80
N PHE A 122 -2.80 -16.64 6.70
CA PHE A 122 -4.23 -16.39 6.67
C PHE A 122 -4.92 -17.51 5.90
N TYR A 123 -6.03 -18.01 6.46
CA TYR A 123 -6.79 -19.13 5.91
C TYR A 123 -8.27 -18.93 6.28
N HIS A 124 -9.19 -19.12 5.33
CA HIS A 124 -10.66 -18.98 5.55
C HIS A 124 -11.07 -17.80 6.45
N GLY A 125 -10.61 -16.58 6.15
CA GLY A 125 -11.05 -15.40 6.87
C GLY A 125 -10.35 -15.10 8.21
N HIS A 126 -9.44 -15.96 8.68
CA HIS A 126 -8.73 -15.78 9.95
C HIS A 126 -7.21 -16.02 9.84
N TYR A 127 -6.44 -15.43 10.75
CA TYR A 127 -5.01 -15.70 10.87
C TYR A 127 -4.77 -16.95 11.71
N LEU A 128 -4.12 -17.95 11.12
CA LEU A 128 -3.58 -19.11 11.83
C LEU A 128 -2.21 -18.82 12.45
N LEU A 129 -1.45 -17.92 11.82
CA LEU A 129 -0.19 -17.41 12.34
C LEU A 129 -0.17 -15.89 12.13
N ASN A 130 0.16 -15.14 13.19
CA ASN A 130 0.42 -13.71 13.13
C ASN A 130 1.37 -13.30 14.27
N GLN A 131 2.63 -13.71 14.16
CA GLN A 131 3.64 -13.48 15.19
C GLN A 131 4.89 -12.81 14.62
N THR A 132 5.68 -12.23 15.51
CA THR A 132 6.96 -11.59 15.18
C THR A 132 8.10 -12.25 15.94
N PHE A 133 9.24 -12.40 15.28
CA PHE A 133 10.43 -13.10 15.74
C PHE A 133 11.66 -12.18 15.62
N SER A 134 12.68 -12.40 16.44
CA SER A 134 13.99 -11.76 16.29
C SER A 134 14.70 -12.29 15.04
N ASP A 135 14.63 -13.59 14.82
CA ASP A 135 15.44 -14.30 13.84
C ASP A 135 14.62 -14.73 12.62
N PHE A 136 15.30 -14.77 11.48
CA PHE A 136 14.69 -15.15 10.20
C PHE A 136 14.26 -16.62 10.21
N TYR A 137 15.14 -17.50 10.70
CA TYR A 137 14.91 -18.95 10.69
C TYR A 137 13.70 -19.34 11.54
N ASP A 138 13.57 -18.75 12.73
CA ASP A 138 12.42 -18.97 13.62
C ASP A 138 11.10 -18.57 12.96
N ALA A 139 11.07 -17.42 12.26
CA ALA A 139 9.89 -16.98 11.52
C ALA A 139 9.52 -17.95 10.38
N VAL A 140 10.53 -18.54 9.71
CA VAL A 140 10.34 -19.52 8.64
C VAL A 140 9.84 -20.84 9.19
N ASP A 141 10.37 -21.31 10.31
CA ASP A 141 9.97 -22.58 10.91
C ASP A 141 8.58 -22.49 11.54
N ALA A 142 8.25 -21.36 12.20
CA ALA A 142 6.88 -21.09 12.64
C ALA A 142 5.90 -21.09 11.47
N ARG A 143 6.31 -20.56 10.31
CA ARG A 143 5.50 -20.57 9.09
C ARG A 143 5.28 -21.99 8.55
N LYS A 144 6.33 -22.81 8.46
CA LYS A 144 6.23 -24.22 8.03
C LYS A 144 5.37 -25.04 8.99
N ALA A 145 5.51 -24.83 10.30
CA ALA A 145 4.73 -25.52 11.31
C ALA A 145 3.23 -25.21 11.16
N ALA A 146 2.87 -23.95 10.91
CA ALA A 146 1.48 -23.56 10.67
C ALA A 146 0.91 -24.18 9.37
N GLU A 147 1.72 -24.36 8.33
CA GLU A 147 1.32 -25.07 7.11
C GLU A 147 1.10 -26.57 7.33
N GLN A 148 1.94 -27.21 8.15
CA GLN A 148 1.75 -28.61 8.53
C GLN A 148 0.50 -28.81 9.38
N GLN A 149 0.22 -27.88 10.30
CA GLN A 149 -1.04 -27.89 11.07
C GLN A 149 -2.24 -27.79 10.16
N LEU A 150 -2.21 -26.90 9.17
CA LEU A 150 -3.25 -26.82 8.13
C LEU A 150 -3.45 -28.13 7.38
N ALA A 151 -2.36 -28.76 6.93
CA ALA A 151 -2.42 -30.02 6.18
C ALA A 151 -3.06 -31.15 7.02
N LYS A 152 -2.74 -31.20 8.32
CA LYS A 152 -3.36 -32.15 9.26
C LYS A 152 -4.86 -31.89 9.43
N THR A 153 -5.26 -30.63 9.59
CA THR A 153 -6.67 -30.25 9.74
C THR A 153 -7.48 -30.56 8.48
N GLN A 154 -6.95 -30.28 7.28
CA GLN A 154 -7.62 -30.61 6.01
C GLN A 154 -7.80 -32.12 5.81
N GLY A 155 -6.80 -32.93 6.15
CA GLY A 155 -6.89 -34.39 6.08
C GLY A 155 -7.95 -34.99 7.01
N ALA A 156 -8.17 -34.38 8.19
CA ALA A 156 -9.22 -34.80 9.11
C ALA A 156 -10.64 -34.48 8.59
N THR A 157 -10.82 -33.36 7.88
CA THR A 157 -12.14 -32.95 7.33
C THR A 157 -12.55 -33.76 6.10
N ILE A 158 -11.60 -34.19 5.27
CA ILE A 158 -11.87 -35.05 4.10
C ILE A 158 -12.33 -36.45 4.57
N ASN A 159 -11.71 -37.00 5.62
CA ASN A 159 -12.08 -38.32 6.16
C ASN A 159 -13.43 -38.30 6.92
N ALA A 160 -13.83 -37.17 7.53
CA ALA A 160 -15.13 -37.03 8.20
C ALA A 160 -16.33 -36.85 7.24
N SER A 161 -16.06 -36.57 5.95
CA SER A 161 -17.10 -36.39 4.92
C SER A 161 -17.36 -37.68 4.11
N ALA A 162 -16.66 -38.78 4.43
CA ALA A 162 -16.72 -40.07 3.73
C ALA A 162 -17.43 -41.18 4.53
N GLU A 163 -17.90 -40.91 5.75
CA GLU A 163 -18.62 -41.88 6.61
C GLU A 163 -20.08 -41.45 6.87
N GLY A 164 -20.76 -40.97 5.83
CA GLY A 164 -22.16 -40.54 5.89
C GLY A 164 -22.88 -40.82 4.59
N GLU A 165 -22.91 -42.09 4.18
CA GLU A 165 -23.79 -42.61 3.13
C GLU A 165 -24.67 -43.72 3.72
#